data_AF-A0A7Y2PJL4-F1
#
_entry.id   AF-A0A7Y2PJL4-F1
#
_cell.length_a   1.000
_cell.length_b   1.000
_cell.length_c   1.000
_cell.angle_alpha   90.00
_cell.angle_beta   90.00
_cell.angle_gamma   90.00
#
_symmetry.space_group_name_H-M   'P 1'
#
loop_
_entity.id
_entity.type
_entity.pdbx_description
1 polymer ?
#
loop_
_entity_poly.entity_id
_entity_poly.type
_entity_poly.pdbx_seq_one_letter_code
_entity_poly.pdbx_strand_id
1 'polypeptide(L)'
;YDEEATTPAAALLVKLSEHVSLYANYIEGLSQGATAPMTAANAGDVFAPYKSKQKEVGLKVDLGDFTHTLSLYEIKRPSSYLDPNSNIFSFGGEQRNRGVEWGFFGSPLDNVRLMGGVAHVDPKITKTEGGVNQGKTATGLPKLQGKLGVEWDTPVLDGLTLTANATSVSKQYISDDNTQSIPGYTIFDLGTRYATRVASRPVTLRASVTNLTDKAYWGTPLLSSLGLGAPRTFELSASVDF
;
A
#
# COMPACT_ATOMS: atom_id res chain seq x y z
N TYR A 1 25.73 -17.11 -10.64
CA TYR A 1 24.29 -16.87 -10.91
C TYR A 1 24.31 -16.01 -12.14
N ASP A 2 24.09 -16.65 -13.29
CA ASP A 2 24.52 -16.11 -14.59
C ASP A 2 23.31 -15.89 -15.51
N GLU A 3 22.12 -15.83 -14.91
CA GLU A 3 20.86 -15.58 -15.63
C GLU A 3 20.66 -14.08 -15.84
N GLU A 4 20.45 -13.67 -17.10
CA GLU A 4 20.25 -12.29 -17.49
C GLU A 4 18.81 -12.02 -17.95
N ALA A 5 18.33 -10.79 -17.72
CA ALA A 5 17.00 -10.36 -18.14
C ALA A 5 16.98 -8.90 -18.56
N THR A 6 16.57 -8.62 -19.80
CA THR A 6 16.29 -7.25 -20.26
C THR A 6 14.86 -6.83 -19.86
N THR A 7 14.72 -5.64 -19.27
CA THR A 7 13.45 -5.03 -18.85
C THR A 7 13.24 -3.69 -19.59
N PRO A 8 12.28 -3.58 -20.52
CA PRO A 8 11.93 -2.33 -21.17
C PRO A 8 10.97 -1.49 -20.32
N ALA A 9 11.07 -0.17 -20.47
CA ALA A 9 10.15 0.80 -19.87
C ALA A 9 9.82 1.91 -20.87
N ALA A 10 8.57 2.38 -20.85
CA ALA A 10 8.12 3.51 -21.65
C ALA A 10 7.03 4.29 -20.88
N ALA A 11 7.08 5.61 -20.94
CA ALA A 11 6.09 6.48 -20.31
C ALA A 11 5.77 7.67 -21.23
N LEU A 12 4.52 8.12 -21.17
CA LEU A 12 4.02 9.30 -21.86
C LEU A 12 3.31 10.19 -20.85
N LEU A 13 3.56 11.49 -20.92
CA LEU A 13 2.87 12.51 -20.14
C LEU A 13 2.38 13.61 -21.08
N VAL A 14 1.12 13.98 -20.94
CA VAL A 14 0.48 15.05 -21.71
C VAL A 14 -0.10 16.07 -20.73
N LYS A 15 0.37 17.32 -20.82
CA LYS A 15 -0.24 18.44 -20.11
C LYS A 15 -1.46 18.91 -20.88
N LEU A 16 -2.65 18.75 -20.30
CA LEU A 16 -3.90 19.25 -20.89
C LEU A 16 -4.10 20.74 -20.59
N SER A 17 -3.57 21.20 -19.45
CA SER A 17 -3.52 22.60 -19.03
C SER A 17 -2.35 22.80 -18.06
N GLU A 18 -2.23 23.99 -17.47
CA GLU A 18 -1.27 24.27 -16.39
C GLU A 18 -1.56 23.45 -15.12
N HIS A 19 -2.82 23.07 -14.91
CA HIS A 19 -3.29 22.37 -13.71
C HIS A 19 -3.55 20.88 -13.91
N VAL A 20 -3.66 20.41 -15.16
CA VAL A 20 -4.11 19.04 -15.44
C VAL A 20 -3.13 18.31 -16.34
N SER A 21 -2.67 17.14 -15.88
CA SER A 21 -1.80 16.25 -16.64
C SER A 21 -2.37 14.83 -16.71
N LEU A 22 -2.33 14.24 -17.90
CA LEU A 22 -2.56 12.81 -18.11
C LEU A 22 -1.22 12.10 -18.30
N TYR A 23 -1.11 10.88 -17.80
CA TYR A 23 0.04 10.02 -18.06
C TYR A 23 -0.37 8.58 -18.34
N ALA A 24 0.50 7.87 -19.05
CA ALA A 24 0.42 6.42 -19.19
C ALA A 24 1.83 5.83 -19.16
N ASN A 25 1.98 4.63 -18.61
CA ASN A 25 3.27 3.93 -18.58
C ASN A 25 3.14 2.42 -18.78
N TYR A 26 4.23 1.84 -19.27
CA TYR A 26 4.56 0.43 -19.22
C TYR A 26 5.93 0.26 -18.60
N ILE A 27 6.07 -0.62 -17.63
CA ILE A 27 7.35 -0.92 -17.00
C ILE A 27 7.38 -2.38 -16.52
N GLU A 28 8.56 -3.00 -16.56
CA GLU A 28 8.79 -4.34 -16.00
C GLU A 28 9.66 -4.28 -14.74
N GLY A 29 9.26 -5.00 -13.69
CA GLY A 29 10.03 -5.22 -12.48
C GLY A 29 10.67 -6.60 -12.49
N LEU A 30 11.91 -6.71 -12.01
CA LEU A 30 12.61 -7.98 -11.87
C LEU A 30 12.56 -8.46 -10.42
N SER A 31 12.33 -9.75 -10.24
CA SER A 31 12.56 -10.46 -8.99
C SER A 31 13.42 -11.66 -9.27
N GLN A 32 14.29 -12.03 -8.33
CA GLN A 32 15.11 -13.24 -8.47
C GLN A 32 14.20 -14.45 -8.75
N GLY A 33 14.57 -15.27 -9.73
CA GLY A 33 13.86 -16.52 -9.99
C GLY A 33 14.01 -17.47 -8.80
N ALA A 34 12.98 -18.26 -8.53
CA ALA A 34 13.05 -19.23 -7.44
C ALA A 34 14.01 -20.37 -7.80
N THR A 35 14.64 -20.94 -6.78
CA THR A 35 15.38 -22.20 -6.88
C THR A 35 14.44 -23.35 -6.58
N ALA A 36 14.46 -24.39 -7.40
CA ALA A 36 13.70 -25.61 -7.16
C ALA A 36 14.10 -26.22 -5.81
N PRO A 37 13.13 -26.52 -4.92
CA PRO A 37 13.43 -27.09 -3.61
C PRO A 37 14.08 -28.47 -3.78
N MET A 38 14.87 -28.87 -2.79
CA MET A 38 15.56 -30.18 -2.81
C MET A 38 14.62 -31.38 -2.87
N THR A 39 13.33 -31.17 -2.61
CA THR A 39 12.26 -32.17 -2.70
C THR A 39 11.70 -32.35 -4.12
N ALA A 40 12.03 -31.45 -5.06
CA ALA A 40 11.57 -31.53 -6.44
C ALA A 40 12.46 -32.44 -7.30
N ALA A 41 11.90 -32.99 -8.37
CA ALA A 41 12.62 -33.82 -9.34
C ALA A 41 13.74 -33.06 -10.07
N ASN A 42 13.61 -31.74 -10.19
CA ASN A 42 14.61 -30.82 -10.73
C ASN A 42 15.28 -29.98 -9.63
N ALA A 43 15.52 -30.59 -8.47
CA ALA A 43 16.17 -29.95 -7.32
C ALA A 43 17.43 -29.17 -7.70
N GLY A 44 17.52 -27.92 -7.22
CA GLY A 44 18.67 -27.05 -7.47
C GLY A 44 18.62 -26.27 -8.77
N ASP A 45 17.66 -26.54 -9.66
CA ASP A 45 17.43 -25.69 -10.85
C ASP A 45 17.11 -24.26 -10.40
N VAL A 46 17.80 -23.31 -11.01
CA VAL A 46 17.61 -21.89 -10.74
C VAL A 46 16.90 -21.26 -11.93
N PHE A 47 15.73 -20.68 -11.70
CA PHE A 47 15.00 -20.03 -12.78
C PHE A 47 15.52 -18.62 -13.09
N ALA A 48 15.32 -18.21 -14.34
CA ALA A 48 15.52 -16.85 -14.78
C ALA A 48 14.67 -15.87 -13.93
N PRO A 49 15.11 -14.60 -13.79
CA PRO A 49 14.36 -13.59 -13.05
C PRO A 49 12.90 -13.47 -13.49
N TYR A 50 11.99 -13.41 -12.51
CA TYR A 50 10.57 -13.15 -12.78
C TYR A 50 10.38 -11.71 -13.23
N LYS A 51 9.70 -11.54 -14.36
CA LYS A 51 9.31 -10.24 -14.91
C LYS A 51 7.88 -9.91 -14.51
N SER A 52 7.72 -9.06 -13.50
CA SER A 52 6.44 -8.43 -13.22
C SER A 52 6.18 -7.33 -14.26
N LYS A 53 4.96 -7.22 -14.78
CA LYS A 53 4.63 -6.27 -15.85
C LYS A 53 3.52 -5.33 -15.40
N GLN A 54 3.77 -4.03 -15.48
CA GLN A 54 2.80 -3.00 -15.14
C GLN A 54 2.34 -2.26 -16.39
N LYS A 55 1.04 -1.97 -16.43
CA LYS A 55 0.44 -0.94 -17.28
C LYS A 55 -0.35 -0.01 -16.40
N GLU A 56 -0.22 1.29 -16.62
CA GLU A 56 -0.89 2.30 -15.82
C GLU A 56 -1.31 3.48 -16.68
N VAL A 57 -2.46 4.04 -16.38
CA VAL A 57 -2.93 5.34 -16.87
C VAL A 57 -3.39 6.17 -15.69
N GLY A 58 -3.09 7.45 -15.68
CA GLY A 58 -3.52 8.31 -14.60
C GLY A 58 -3.66 9.77 -14.97
N LEU A 59 -4.31 10.48 -14.06
CA LEU A 59 -4.67 11.88 -14.09
C LEU A 59 -4.09 12.55 -12.85
N LYS A 60 -3.47 13.70 -13.04
CA LYS A 60 -3.02 14.59 -11.96
C LYS A 60 -3.71 15.93 -12.12
N VAL A 61 -4.27 16.45 -11.04
CA VAL A 61 -4.91 17.77 -10.98
C VAL A 61 -4.26 18.54 -9.85
N ASP A 62 -3.62 19.65 -10.17
CA ASP A 62 -2.97 20.55 -9.23
C ASP A 62 -3.73 21.88 -9.20
N LEU A 63 -4.45 22.13 -8.10
CA LEU A 63 -5.25 23.35 -7.90
C LEU A 63 -4.44 24.46 -7.22
N GLY A 64 -3.11 24.32 -7.13
CA GLY A 64 -2.22 25.22 -6.39
C GLY A 64 -1.94 24.67 -5.00
N ASP A 65 -2.85 24.92 -4.06
CA ASP A 65 -2.67 24.49 -2.66
C ASP A 65 -3.18 23.07 -2.41
N PHE A 66 -3.88 22.46 -3.37
CA PHE A 66 -4.47 21.12 -3.20
C PHE A 66 -4.34 20.30 -4.48
N THR A 67 -3.73 19.12 -4.35
CA THR A 67 -3.42 18.24 -5.47
C THR A 67 -4.20 16.94 -5.36
N HIS A 68 -4.70 16.46 -6.50
CA HIS A 68 -5.33 15.15 -6.66
C HIS A 68 -4.58 14.28 -7.67
N THR A 69 -4.62 12.99 -7.43
CA THR A 69 -4.14 11.96 -8.35
C THR A 69 -5.21 10.89 -8.49
N LEU A 70 -5.43 10.40 -9.71
CA LEU A 70 -6.29 9.27 -9.99
C LEU A 70 -5.58 8.35 -10.98
N SER A 71 -5.40 7.08 -10.64
CA SER A 71 -4.75 6.11 -11.52
C SER A 71 -5.56 4.83 -11.65
N LEU A 72 -5.42 4.16 -12.80
CA LEU A 72 -5.86 2.81 -13.03
C LEU A 72 -4.67 1.99 -13.49
N TYR A 73 -4.49 0.81 -12.89
CA TYR A 73 -3.36 -0.05 -13.19
C TYR A 73 -3.75 -1.52 -13.36
N GLU A 74 -2.90 -2.24 -14.10
CA GLU A 74 -2.81 -3.69 -14.10
C GLU A 74 -1.36 -4.09 -13.90
N ILE A 75 -1.11 -4.92 -12.89
CA ILE A 75 0.20 -5.53 -12.61
C ILE A 75 0.05 -7.04 -12.69
N LYS A 76 0.85 -7.70 -13.53
CA LYS A 76 0.95 -9.16 -13.58
C LYS A 76 2.28 -9.60 -13.00
N ARG A 77 2.25 -10.48 -12.01
CA ARG A 77 3.42 -11.05 -11.35
C ARG A 77 3.43 -12.57 -11.56
N PRO A 78 4.49 -13.12 -12.19
CA PRO A 78 4.68 -14.55 -12.26
C PRO A 78 4.92 -15.18 -10.88
N SER A 79 4.54 -16.43 -10.74
CA SER A 79 4.92 -17.29 -9.61
C SER A 79 5.35 -18.68 -10.09
N SER A 80 6.14 -19.35 -9.25
CA SER A 80 6.48 -20.77 -9.42
C SER A 80 5.66 -21.65 -8.51
N TYR A 81 5.58 -22.92 -8.88
CA TYR A 81 4.85 -23.95 -8.16
C TYR A 81 5.56 -25.30 -8.30
N LEU A 82 5.21 -26.25 -7.44
CA LEU A 82 5.61 -27.65 -7.58
C LEU A 82 4.44 -28.45 -8.16
N ASP A 83 4.64 -29.11 -9.30
CA ASP A 83 3.63 -30.00 -9.88
C ASP A 83 3.51 -31.28 -9.03
N PRO A 84 2.34 -31.59 -8.45
CA PRO A 84 2.17 -32.75 -7.58
C PRO A 84 2.22 -34.10 -8.33
N ASN A 85 2.03 -34.11 -9.66
CA ASN A 85 2.04 -35.33 -10.47
C ASN A 85 3.44 -35.66 -10.97
N SER A 86 4.14 -34.67 -11.55
CA SER A 86 5.50 -34.86 -12.07
C SER A 86 6.59 -34.63 -11.02
N ASN A 87 6.25 -34.01 -9.88
CA ASN A 87 7.18 -33.51 -8.87
C ASN A 87 8.22 -32.50 -9.42
N ILE A 88 7.96 -31.90 -10.58
CA ILE A 88 8.84 -30.89 -11.18
C ILE A 88 8.42 -29.51 -10.65
N PHE A 89 9.37 -28.77 -10.09
CA PHE A 89 9.19 -27.37 -9.76
C PHE A 89 9.24 -26.57 -11.06
N SER A 90 8.19 -25.82 -11.34
CA SER A 90 8.00 -25.14 -12.63
C SER A 90 7.61 -23.67 -12.44
N PHE A 91 7.65 -22.92 -13.53
CA PHE A 91 7.15 -21.56 -13.64
C PHE A 91 5.86 -21.58 -14.48
N GLY A 92 4.91 -20.71 -14.17
CA GLY A 92 3.65 -20.66 -14.92
C GLY A 92 2.45 -20.16 -14.13
N GLY A 93 2.61 -20.04 -12.81
CA GLY A 93 1.66 -19.33 -11.97
C GLY A 93 1.65 -17.84 -12.29
N GLU A 94 0.52 -17.19 -12.08
CA GLU A 94 0.35 -15.77 -12.31
C GLU A 94 -0.64 -15.18 -11.31
N GLN A 95 -0.22 -14.11 -10.65
CA GLN A 95 -1.11 -13.21 -9.94
C GLN A 95 -1.26 -11.93 -10.75
N ARG A 96 -2.50 -11.46 -10.93
CA ARG A 96 -2.83 -10.19 -11.56
C ARG A 96 -3.55 -9.29 -10.57
N ASN A 97 -2.99 -8.12 -10.33
CA ASN A 97 -3.60 -7.06 -9.54
C ASN A 97 -4.10 -5.97 -10.48
N ARG A 98 -5.41 -5.74 -10.51
CA ARG A 98 -6.00 -4.57 -11.15
C ARG A 98 -6.49 -3.62 -10.09
N GLY A 99 -6.20 -2.34 -10.21
CA GLY A 99 -6.62 -1.39 -9.20
C GLY A 99 -6.93 -0.01 -9.74
N VAL A 100 -7.63 0.74 -8.90
CA VAL A 100 -7.88 2.18 -9.04
C VAL A 100 -7.47 2.85 -7.74
N GLU A 101 -6.74 3.95 -7.85
CA GLU A 101 -6.26 4.71 -6.70
C GLU A 101 -6.61 6.17 -6.91
N TRP A 102 -7.31 6.74 -5.93
CA TRP A 102 -7.52 8.17 -5.82
C TRP A 102 -6.77 8.66 -4.59
N GLY A 103 -5.85 9.60 -4.77
CA GLY A 103 -5.09 10.23 -3.70
C GLY A 103 -5.22 11.75 -3.77
N PHE A 104 -5.06 12.40 -2.62
CA PHE A 104 -5.05 13.85 -2.52
C PHE A 104 -4.16 14.32 -1.37
N PHE A 105 -3.63 15.54 -1.49
CA PHE A 105 -2.86 16.18 -0.45
C PHE A 105 -2.83 17.70 -0.63
N GLY A 106 -2.70 18.44 0.47
CA GLY A 106 -2.51 19.89 0.49
C GLY A 106 -3.46 20.60 1.46
N SER A 107 -3.78 21.85 1.16
CA SER A 107 -4.61 22.75 1.97
C SER A 107 -5.86 23.18 1.20
N PRO A 108 -6.98 22.46 1.34
CA PRO A 108 -8.22 22.82 0.64
C PRO A 108 -8.91 24.06 1.22
N LEU A 109 -8.52 24.48 2.43
CA LEU A 109 -9.01 25.66 3.14
C LEU A 109 -7.84 26.28 3.92
N ASP A 110 -7.96 27.57 4.24
CA ASP A 110 -7.04 28.23 5.16
C ASP A 110 -6.96 27.47 6.49
N ASN A 111 -5.75 27.30 7.00
CA ASN A 111 -5.47 26.63 8.28
C ASN A 111 -5.86 25.14 8.33
N VAL A 112 -6.30 24.53 7.22
CA VAL A 112 -6.59 23.09 7.16
C VAL A 112 -5.59 22.43 6.21
N ARG A 113 -4.98 21.33 6.65
CA ARG A 113 -4.21 20.43 5.80
C ARG A 113 -4.90 19.09 5.75
N LEU A 114 -4.98 18.52 4.57
CA LEU A 114 -5.68 17.28 4.30
C LEU A 114 -4.79 16.40 3.43
N MET A 115 -4.68 15.12 3.79
CA MET A 115 -3.96 14.13 3.01
C MET A 115 -4.67 12.79 3.11
N GLY A 116 -4.78 12.07 2.01
CA GLY A 116 -5.49 10.81 2.04
C GLY A 116 -5.70 10.22 0.67
N GLY A 117 -6.56 9.20 0.65
CA GLY A 117 -6.93 8.53 -0.57
C GLY A 117 -7.73 7.26 -0.33
N VAL A 118 -8.24 6.73 -1.42
CA VAL A 118 -8.97 5.46 -1.49
C VAL A 118 -8.35 4.62 -2.59
N ALA A 119 -8.07 3.36 -2.28
CA ALA A 119 -7.58 2.40 -3.26
C ALA A 119 -8.48 1.18 -3.27
N HIS A 120 -8.85 0.75 -4.47
CA HIS A 120 -9.51 -0.52 -4.71
C HIS A 120 -8.62 -1.40 -5.57
N VAL A 121 -8.50 -2.68 -5.19
CA VAL A 121 -7.73 -3.67 -5.94
C VAL A 121 -8.52 -4.98 -6.06
N ASP A 122 -8.43 -5.61 -7.22
CA ASP A 122 -8.85 -6.97 -7.52
C ASP A 122 -7.60 -7.85 -7.75
N PRO A 123 -6.99 -8.38 -6.67
CA PRO A 123 -5.80 -9.21 -6.77
C PRO A 123 -6.22 -10.66 -7.00
N LYS A 124 -6.10 -11.14 -8.24
CA LYS A 124 -6.55 -12.48 -8.64
C LYS A 124 -5.38 -13.39 -8.97
N ILE A 125 -5.46 -14.64 -8.54
CA ILE A 125 -4.58 -15.69 -9.04
C ILE A 125 -5.13 -16.16 -10.39
N THR A 126 -4.51 -15.75 -11.48
CA THR A 126 -5.00 -15.95 -12.86
C THR A 126 -4.49 -17.23 -13.49
N LYS A 127 -3.36 -17.76 -13.03
CA LYS A 127 -2.83 -19.06 -13.43
C LYS A 127 -2.28 -19.79 -12.22
N THR A 128 -2.60 -21.08 -12.12
CA THR A 128 -2.06 -21.98 -11.10
C THR A 128 -1.87 -23.36 -11.70
N GLU A 129 -1.09 -24.18 -11.00
CA GLU A 129 -0.92 -25.58 -11.38
C GLU A 129 -2.21 -26.37 -11.19
N GLY A 130 -2.58 -27.15 -12.20
CA GLY A 130 -3.82 -27.93 -12.21
C GLY A 130 -5.11 -27.10 -12.03
N GLY A 131 -5.05 -25.76 -12.10
CA GLY A 131 -6.18 -24.87 -11.83
C GLY A 131 -6.57 -24.74 -10.35
N VAL A 132 -5.79 -25.32 -9.42
CA VAL A 132 -6.06 -25.24 -7.98
C VAL A 132 -6.01 -23.78 -7.54
N ASN A 133 -7.07 -23.28 -6.90
CA ASN A 133 -7.22 -21.88 -6.50
C ASN A 133 -7.19 -20.84 -7.64
N GLN A 134 -7.28 -21.27 -8.91
CA GLN A 134 -7.37 -20.32 -10.02
C GLN A 134 -8.67 -19.50 -9.92
N GLY A 135 -8.55 -18.20 -10.16
CA GLY A 135 -9.65 -17.23 -10.02
C GLY A 135 -9.89 -16.75 -8.59
N LYS A 136 -9.21 -17.33 -7.59
CA LYS A 136 -9.29 -16.88 -6.19
C LYS A 136 -8.57 -15.55 -6.00
N THR A 137 -8.94 -14.87 -4.92
CA THR A 137 -8.30 -13.64 -4.47
C THR A 137 -7.00 -13.98 -3.75
N ALA A 138 -5.93 -13.24 -4.03
CA ALA A 138 -4.67 -13.39 -3.30
C ALA A 138 -4.85 -13.13 -1.80
N THR A 139 -4.11 -13.85 -0.97
CA THR A 139 -4.15 -13.73 0.49
C THR A 139 -3.43 -12.47 0.99
N GLY A 140 -3.77 -12.03 2.20
CA GLY A 140 -3.09 -10.91 2.90
C GLY A 140 -3.35 -9.51 2.31
N LEU A 141 -4.23 -9.36 1.32
CA LEU A 141 -4.51 -8.08 0.67
C LEU A 141 -5.97 -7.64 0.88
N PRO A 142 -6.22 -6.44 1.44
CA PRO A 142 -7.57 -5.88 1.47
C PRO A 142 -7.94 -5.37 0.07
N LYS A 143 -9.15 -5.68 -0.42
CA LYS A 143 -9.62 -5.19 -1.72
C LYS A 143 -9.95 -3.69 -1.74
N LEU A 144 -10.29 -3.13 -0.59
CA LEU A 144 -10.59 -1.70 -0.43
C LEU A 144 -9.83 -1.19 0.80
N GLN A 145 -9.16 -0.07 0.62
CA GLN A 145 -8.50 0.67 1.69
C GLN A 145 -8.77 2.17 1.53
N GLY A 146 -8.94 2.84 2.66
CA GLY A 146 -9.11 4.30 2.72
C GLY A 146 -8.25 4.85 3.85
N LYS A 147 -7.60 5.99 3.58
CA LYS A 147 -6.85 6.74 4.58
C LYS A 147 -7.22 8.22 4.48
N LEU A 148 -7.37 8.87 5.62
CA LEU A 148 -7.59 10.30 5.72
C LEU A 148 -6.83 10.83 6.93
N GLY A 149 -6.02 11.84 6.71
CA GLY A 149 -5.39 12.65 7.73
C GLY A 149 -5.83 14.10 7.57
N VAL A 150 -6.16 14.72 8.69
CA VAL A 150 -6.58 16.11 8.78
C VAL A 150 -5.71 16.78 9.84
N GLU A 151 -5.12 17.92 9.50
CA GLU A 151 -4.61 18.87 10.48
C GLU A 151 -5.40 20.17 10.39
N TRP A 152 -5.70 20.76 11.54
CA TRP A 152 -6.37 22.06 11.62
C TRP A 152 -5.62 22.96 12.61
N ASP A 153 -5.08 24.06 12.11
CA ASP A 153 -4.53 25.13 12.95
C ASP A 153 -5.69 25.96 13.48
N THR A 154 -5.92 25.88 14.79
CA THR A 154 -7.12 26.45 15.39
C THR A 154 -6.94 27.94 15.64
N PRO A 155 -7.99 28.76 15.51
CA PRO A 155 -7.94 30.17 15.91
C PRO A 155 -8.00 30.36 17.44
N VAL A 156 -8.24 29.30 18.22
CA VAL A 156 -8.42 29.38 19.68
C VAL A 156 -7.11 29.70 20.40
N LEU A 157 -6.00 29.20 19.87
CA LEU A 157 -4.67 29.40 20.42
C LEU A 157 -3.67 29.41 19.28
N ASP A 158 -2.93 30.51 19.14
CA ASP A 158 -1.90 30.63 18.12
C ASP A 158 -0.83 29.54 18.29
N GLY A 159 -0.43 28.92 17.19
CA GLY A 159 0.49 27.77 17.19
C GLY A 159 -0.11 26.42 17.59
N LEU A 160 -1.40 26.33 17.92
CA LEU A 160 -2.09 25.07 18.19
C LEU A 160 -2.63 24.43 16.91
N THR A 161 -2.20 23.20 16.64
CA THR A 161 -2.73 22.32 15.60
C THR A 161 -3.42 21.12 16.23
N LEU A 162 -4.65 20.82 15.81
CA LEU A 162 -5.33 19.56 16.07
C LEU A 162 -5.17 18.62 14.88
N THR A 163 -4.95 17.33 15.15
CA THR A 163 -4.77 16.31 14.11
C THR A 163 -5.70 15.13 14.34
N ALA A 164 -6.24 14.59 13.25
CA ALA A 164 -7.06 13.40 13.26
C ALA A 164 -6.72 12.53 12.05
N ASN A 165 -6.59 11.22 12.26
CA ASN A 165 -6.38 10.26 11.20
C ASN A 165 -7.40 9.13 11.27
N ALA A 166 -7.79 8.61 10.12
CA ALA A 166 -8.59 7.40 9.98
C ALA A 166 -7.96 6.49 8.93
N THR A 167 -7.78 5.22 9.27
CA THR A 167 -7.38 4.16 8.34
C THR A 167 -8.43 3.08 8.36
N SER A 168 -9.01 2.77 7.21
CA SER A 168 -10.01 1.72 7.03
C SER A 168 -9.56 0.72 5.99
N VAL A 169 -9.71 -0.56 6.27
CA VAL A 169 -9.42 -1.65 5.33
C VAL A 169 -10.55 -2.67 5.34
N SER A 170 -10.84 -3.22 4.17
CA SER A 170 -11.79 -4.33 4.01
C SER A 170 -11.23 -5.67 4.49
N LYS A 171 -12.06 -6.73 4.44
CA LYS A 171 -11.66 -8.10 4.78
C LYS A 171 -10.45 -8.57 3.96
N GLN A 172 -9.70 -9.50 4.52
CA GLN A 172 -8.52 -10.10 3.88
C GLN A 172 -8.63 -11.62 3.97
N TYR A 173 -8.38 -12.32 2.85
CA TYR A 173 -8.31 -13.77 2.86
C TYR A 173 -6.97 -14.22 3.45
N ILE A 174 -7.00 -15.28 4.26
CA ILE A 174 -5.81 -15.87 4.88
C ILE A 174 -5.54 -17.30 4.40
N SER A 175 -6.45 -17.86 3.60
CA SER A 175 -6.29 -19.16 2.93
C SER A 175 -6.42 -19.01 1.41
N ASP A 176 -5.61 -19.76 0.67
CA ASP A 176 -5.52 -19.68 -0.79
C ASP A 176 -6.81 -20.14 -1.50
N ASP A 177 -7.56 -21.04 -0.86
CA ASP A 177 -8.90 -21.48 -1.32
C ASP A 177 -10.01 -20.44 -1.05
N ASN A 178 -9.68 -19.37 -0.34
CA ASN A 178 -10.55 -18.29 0.13
C ASN A 178 -11.70 -18.75 1.07
N THR A 179 -11.51 -19.84 1.81
CA THR A 179 -12.49 -20.29 2.83
C THR A 179 -12.31 -19.57 4.19
N GLN A 180 -11.13 -19.06 4.48
CA GLN A 180 -10.83 -18.33 5.71
C GLN A 180 -10.44 -16.87 5.42
N SER A 181 -10.95 -15.96 6.25
CA SER A 181 -10.67 -14.53 6.15
C SER A 181 -10.70 -13.85 7.52
N ILE A 182 -9.94 -12.76 7.64
CA ILE A 182 -10.07 -11.81 8.74
C ILE A 182 -10.99 -10.65 8.34
N PRO A 183 -11.81 -10.13 9.27
CA PRO A 183 -12.69 -9.01 8.97
C PRO A 183 -11.89 -7.73 8.70
N GLY A 184 -12.52 -6.81 7.97
CA GLY A 184 -12.02 -5.45 7.87
C GLY A 184 -12.07 -4.72 9.21
N TYR A 185 -11.33 -3.63 9.33
CA TYR A 185 -11.27 -2.82 10.53
C TYR A 185 -11.07 -1.35 10.18
N THR A 186 -11.30 -0.48 11.17
CA THR A 186 -11.03 0.95 11.06
C THR A 186 -10.36 1.42 12.35
N ILE A 187 -9.26 2.14 12.18
CA ILE A 187 -8.43 2.71 13.25
C ILE A 187 -8.53 4.22 13.15
N PHE A 188 -8.67 4.85 14.31
CA PHE A 188 -8.70 6.30 14.45
C PHE A 188 -7.53 6.74 15.33
N ASP A 189 -6.84 7.79 14.92
CA ASP A 189 -5.79 8.41 15.69
C ASP A 189 -6.13 9.88 15.91
N LEU A 190 -5.77 10.42 17.07
CA LEU A 190 -5.91 11.83 17.39
C LEU A 190 -4.59 12.36 17.90
N GLY A 191 -4.34 13.64 17.67
CA GLY A 191 -3.17 14.30 18.23
C GLY A 191 -3.30 15.81 18.25
N THR A 192 -2.37 16.42 18.94
CA THR A 192 -2.21 17.86 19.03
C THR A 192 -0.74 18.22 18.92
N ARG A 193 -0.48 19.37 18.30
CA ARG A 193 0.85 19.98 18.20
C ARG A 193 0.72 21.42 18.65
N TYR A 194 1.61 21.86 19.52
CA TYR A 194 1.66 23.25 19.97
C TYR A 194 3.05 23.82 19.74
N ALA A 195 3.16 24.75 18.79
CA ALA A 195 4.38 25.48 18.48
C ALA A 195 4.37 26.83 19.22
N THR A 196 5.38 27.07 20.04
CA THR A 196 5.48 28.28 20.87
C THR A 196 6.94 28.70 21.04
N ARG A 197 7.19 29.76 21.83
CA ARG A 197 8.53 30.21 22.19
C ARG A 197 8.68 30.26 23.71
N VAL A 198 9.75 29.66 24.21
CA VAL A 198 10.13 29.70 25.63
C VAL A 198 11.53 30.29 25.73
N ALA A 199 11.68 31.39 26.47
CA ALA A 199 12.94 32.13 26.57
C ALA A 199 13.57 32.43 25.18
N SER A 200 12.73 32.91 24.25
CA SER A 200 13.08 33.21 22.84
C SER A 200 13.47 32.01 21.96
N ARG A 201 13.48 30.78 22.48
CA ARG A 201 13.74 29.56 21.72
C ARG A 201 12.45 28.94 21.19
N PRO A 202 12.39 28.55 19.91
CA PRO A 202 11.28 27.75 19.39
C PRO A 202 11.15 26.44 20.16
N VAL A 203 9.91 26.13 20.58
CA VAL A 203 9.56 24.86 21.24
C VAL A 203 8.34 24.30 20.54
N THR A 204 8.37 23.02 20.20
CA THR A 204 7.18 22.30 19.74
C THR A 204 6.86 21.14 20.66
N LEU A 205 5.66 21.16 21.23
CA LEU A 205 5.10 20.07 22.03
C LEU A 205 4.16 19.25 21.16
N ARG A 206 4.18 17.93 21.28
CA ARG A 206 3.28 17.03 20.58
C ARG A 206 2.71 16.00 21.54
N ALA A 207 1.43 15.72 21.40
CA ALA A 207 0.74 14.64 22.09
C ALA A 207 -0.15 13.91 21.10
N SER A 208 -0.12 12.58 21.12
CA SER A 208 -0.96 11.76 20.24
C SER A 208 -1.47 10.52 20.96
N VAL A 209 -2.59 10.01 20.45
CA VAL A 209 -3.14 8.71 20.77
C VAL A 209 -3.41 7.97 19.46
N THR A 210 -2.71 6.86 19.25
CA THR A 210 -2.97 5.95 18.13
C THR A 210 -3.92 4.86 18.56
N ASN A 211 -4.73 4.35 17.63
CA ASN A 211 -5.82 3.41 17.93
C ASN A 211 -6.70 3.88 19.09
N LEU A 212 -7.26 5.09 18.95
CA LEU A 212 -8.09 5.76 19.94
C LEU A 212 -9.21 4.87 20.48
N THR A 213 -9.82 4.02 19.65
CA THR A 213 -10.92 3.15 20.06
C THR A 213 -10.46 1.85 20.74
N ASP A 214 -9.15 1.65 20.85
CA ASP A 214 -8.52 0.43 21.37
C ASP A 214 -9.03 -0.84 20.64
N LYS A 215 -9.16 -0.73 19.32
CA LYS A 215 -9.67 -1.81 18.49
C LYS A 215 -8.66 -2.95 18.49
N ALA A 216 -9.06 -4.11 19.00
CA ALA A 216 -8.37 -5.37 18.71
C ALA A 216 -8.72 -5.83 17.28
N TYR A 217 -7.70 -6.08 16.48
CA TYR A 217 -7.84 -6.58 15.12
C TYR A 217 -6.68 -7.51 14.75
N TRP A 218 -6.92 -8.38 13.78
CA TRP A 218 -5.90 -9.25 13.21
C TRP A 218 -5.21 -8.57 12.02
N GLY A 219 -3.90 -8.74 11.92
CA GLY A 219 -3.09 -8.46 10.73
C GLY A 219 -2.33 -9.71 10.28
N THR A 220 -1.78 -9.68 9.08
CA THR A 220 -0.99 -10.77 8.48
C THR A 220 0.49 -10.36 8.40
N PRO A 221 1.29 -10.55 9.46
CA PRO A 221 2.71 -10.23 9.44
C PRO A 221 3.49 -11.18 8.52
N LEU A 222 4.73 -10.83 8.17
CA LEU A 222 5.52 -11.56 7.17
C LEU A 222 5.79 -13.02 7.52
N LEU A 223 6.01 -13.32 8.82
CA LEU A 223 6.51 -14.63 9.28
C LEU A 223 5.52 -15.43 10.13
N SER A 224 4.31 -14.92 10.37
CA SER A 224 3.26 -15.66 11.08
C SER A 224 1.91 -15.49 10.40
N SER A 225 1.04 -16.49 10.55
CA SER A 225 -0.27 -16.49 9.89
C SER A 225 -1.14 -15.31 10.34
N LEU A 226 -1.06 -14.94 11.63
CA LEU A 226 -1.79 -13.82 12.22
C LEU A 226 -0.95 -13.14 13.31
N GLY A 227 -1.16 -11.84 13.47
CA GLY A 227 -0.66 -11.03 14.58
C GLY A 227 -1.71 -10.03 15.02
N LEU A 228 -1.74 -9.68 16.31
CA LEU A 228 -2.62 -8.63 16.80
C LEU A 228 -2.07 -7.25 16.41
N GLY A 229 -2.97 -6.39 15.99
CA GLY A 229 -2.68 -4.97 15.80
C GLY A 229 -2.24 -4.29 17.10
N ALA A 230 -1.48 -3.20 16.98
CA ALA A 230 -1.05 -2.43 18.15
C ALA A 230 -2.27 -1.90 18.93
N PRO A 231 -2.27 -2.01 20.27
CA PRO A 231 -3.33 -1.46 21.11
C PRO A 231 -3.26 0.06 21.14
N ARG A 232 -4.21 0.69 21.85
CA ARG A 232 -4.16 2.13 22.10
C ARG A 232 -2.80 2.54 22.69
N THR A 233 -2.13 3.48 22.03
CA THR A 233 -0.80 3.94 22.44
C THR A 233 -0.80 5.46 22.57
N PHE A 234 -0.26 5.96 23.68
CA PHE A 234 -0.11 7.39 23.95
C PHE A 234 1.35 7.79 23.77
N GLU A 235 1.59 8.88 23.05
CA GLU A 235 2.93 9.42 22.83
C GLU A 235 2.99 10.90 23.19
N LEU A 236 4.08 11.31 23.83
CA LEU A 236 4.38 12.70 24.18
C LEU A 236 5.81 13.01 23.74
N SER A 237 6.01 14.15 23.10
CA SER A 237 7.36 14.61 22.74
C SER A 237 7.47 16.13 22.77
N ALA A 238 8.71 16.61 22.93
CA ALA A 238 9.07 18.00 22.87
C ALA A 238 10.33 18.17 22.02
N SER A 239 10.38 19.18 21.16
CA SER A 239 11.58 19.60 20.43
C SER A 239 11.90 21.05 20.76
N VAL A 240 13.18 21.35 20.98
CA VAL A 240 13.68 22.69 21.31
C VAL A 240 14.84 23.00 20.37
N ASP A 241 14.75 24.14 19.68
CA ASP A 241 15.82 24.61 18.80
C ASP A 241 16.77 25.52 19.59
N PHE A 242 18.09 25.33 19.43
CA PHE A 242 19.15 26.00 20.19
C PHE A 242 19.74 27.21 19.47
#